data_AF-A0A0N8PT84-F1
#
_entry.id   AF-A0A0N8PT84-F1
#
_cell.length_a   1.000
_cell.length_b   1.000
_cell.length_c   1.000
_cell.angle_alpha   90.00
_cell.angle_beta   90.00
_cell.angle_gamma   90.00
#
_symmetry.space_group_name_H-M   'P 1'
#
loop_
_entity.id
_entity.type
_entity.pdbx_description
1 polymer ?
#
loop_
_entity_poly.entity_id
_entity_poly.type
_entity_poly.pdbx_seq_one_letter_code
_entity_poly.pdbx_strand_id
1 'polypeptide(L)'
;MIGLGFALGLRHGIDWDHIAAITDITSSTVANTEAETDGRMLAAGIGGSNVSIGVPVSALGSKWSESRQGLFLATLYALGHASVVTLLGLLAIWLGAILPTWVDPLMERVVGVTLVVLGAWIFYSLWRYGRSFQLKSRWMVVFALLGRGWAMLKSKIAGQPHVHDHSQEIAQYGPKAALGIGMIHGIGAETGSQALLLAGAAGATSAVSGSLMLLAFVVGLVISNSLIAVFSLVGFVSSSTKRNVYVVIGVLAGIFSLVVGLLFLTGQGAELPDLQALLDPVFGAIR
;
A
#
# COMPACT_ATOMS: atom_id res chain seq x y z
N MET A 1 22.01 1.07 14.77
CA MET A 1 21.01 2.12 14.44
C MET A 1 20.75 2.26 12.94
N ILE A 2 21.71 2.68 12.10
CA ILE A 2 21.50 2.83 10.65
C ILE A 2 21.08 1.51 9.98
N GLY A 3 21.80 0.41 10.26
CA GLY A 3 21.44 -0.92 9.72
C GLY A 3 20.07 -1.43 10.19
N LEU A 4 19.69 -1.14 11.44
CA LEU A 4 18.38 -1.47 11.98
C LEU A 4 17.28 -0.65 11.28
N GLY A 5 17.45 0.67 11.18
CA GLY A 5 16.53 1.56 10.47
C GLY A 5 16.33 1.09 9.03
N PHE A 6 17.41 0.80 8.32
CA PHE A 6 17.37 0.25 6.96
C PHE A 6 16.60 -1.08 6.87
N ALA A 7 16.87 -2.04 7.77
CA ALA A 7 16.18 -3.33 7.79
C ALA A 7 14.67 -3.18 8.10
N LEU A 8 14.32 -2.30 9.05
CA LEU A 8 12.93 -1.97 9.35
C LEU A 8 12.24 -1.31 8.14
N GLY A 9 12.95 -0.44 7.41
CA GLY A 9 12.47 0.18 6.18
C GLY A 9 12.23 -0.82 5.06
N LEU A 10 13.17 -1.76 4.87
CA LEU A 10 13.02 -2.85 3.92
C LEU A 10 11.79 -3.69 4.24
N ARG A 11 11.66 -4.12 5.52
CA ARG A 11 10.50 -4.89 6.01
C ARG A 11 9.20 -4.14 5.72
N HIS A 12 9.14 -2.87 6.12
CA HIS A 12 7.97 -2.02 5.92
C HIS A 12 7.59 -1.92 4.44
N GLY A 13 8.55 -1.71 3.53
CA GLY A 13 8.26 -1.66 2.10
C GLY A 13 7.69 -2.98 1.53
N ILE A 14 7.94 -4.13 2.17
CA ILE A 14 7.35 -5.43 1.79
C ILE A 14 5.94 -5.62 2.37
N ASP A 15 5.44 -4.67 3.16
CA ASP A 15 4.12 -4.78 3.74
C ASP A 15 3.05 -4.88 2.66
N TRP A 16 1.98 -5.56 3.05
CA TRP A 16 0.92 -6.00 2.16
C TRP A 16 0.30 -4.85 1.35
N ASP A 17 0.20 -3.66 1.95
CA ASP A 17 -0.36 -2.50 1.29
C ASP A 17 0.54 -1.94 0.18
N HIS A 18 1.86 -1.96 0.37
CA HIS A 18 2.79 -1.54 -0.67
C HIS A 18 2.79 -2.54 -1.83
N ILE A 19 2.80 -3.85 -1.54
CA ILE A 19 2.66 -4.88 -2.59
C ILE A 19 1.37 -4.68 -3.37
N ALA A 20 0.23 -4.58 -2.70
CA ALA A 20 -1.06 -4.45 -3.37
C ALA A 20 -1.16 -3.14 -4.19
N ALA A 21 -0.71 -2.01 -3.64
CA ALA A 21 -0.76 -0.71 -4.35
C ALA A 21 0.19 -0.68 -5.56
N ILE A 22 1.42 -1.17 -5.41
CA ILE A 22 2.41 -1.19 -6.50
C ILE A 22 2.00 -2.18 -7.59
N THR A 23 1.45 -3.33 -7.22
CA THR A 23 0.90 -4.28 -8.20
C THR A 23 -0.30 -3.71 -8.94
N ASP A 24 -1.19 -2.97 -8.29
CA ASP A 24 -2.32 -2.29 -8.93
C ASP A 24 -1.85 -1.18 -9.91
N ILE A 25 -0.89 -0.35 -9.50
CA ILE A 25 -0.30 0.71 -10.35
C ILE A 25 0.41 0.11 -11.58
N THR A 26 1.20 -0.96 -11.39
CA THR A 26 1.95 -1.59 -12.48
C THR A 26 1.02 -2.35 -13.43
N SER A 27 -0.01 -3.03 -12.93
CA SER A 27 -0.98 -3.76 -13.78
C SER A 27 -1.94 -2.85 -14.55
N SER A 28 -2.41 -1.76 -13.94
CA SER A 28 -3.25 -0.77 -14.64
C SER A 28 -2.50 -0.07 -15.77
N THR A 29 -1.19 0.14 -15.63
CA THR A 29 -0.35 0.70 -16.71
C THR A 29 -0.34 -0.22 -17.93
N VAL A 30 -0.19 -1.53 -17.73
CA VAL A 30 -0.21 -2.53 -18.82
C VAL A 30 -1.58 -2.57 -19.50
N ALA A 31 -2.66 -2.64 -18.71
CA ALA A 31 -4.03 -2.71 -19.23
C ALA A 31 -4.42 -1.47 -20.08
N ASN A 32 -3.97 -0.27 -19.66
CA ASN A 32 -4.22 0.96 -20.41
C ASN A 32 -3.53 0.98 -21.77
N THR A 33 -2.30 0.46 -21.86
CA THR A 33 -1.57 0.41 -23.13
C THR A 33 -2.14 -0.65 -24.08
N GLU A 34 -2.61 -1.79 -23.57
CA GLU A 34 -3.34 -2.79 -24.36
C GLU A 34 -4.62 -2.18 -24.96
N ALA A 35 -5.42 -1.48 -24.14
CA ALA A 35 -6.64 -0.82 -24.60
C ALA A 35 -6.37 0.29 -25.65
N GLU A 36 -5.31 1.08 -25.48
CA GLU A 36 -4.91 2.09 -26.46
C GLU A 36 -4.44 1.44 -27.79
N THR A 37 -3.74 0.32 -27.70
CA THR A 37 -3.26 -0.44 -28.88
C THR A 37 -4.43 -1.06 -29.64
N ASP A 38 -5.37 -1.70 -28.94
CA ASP A 38 -6.58 -2.28 -29.53
C ASP A 38 -7.46 -1.20 -30.18
N GLY A 39 -7.64 -0.06 -29.50
CA GLY A 39 -8.38 1.09 -30.04
C GLY A 39 -7.73 1.65 -31.32
N ARG A 40 -6.40 1.71 -31.38
CA ARG A 40 -5.66 2.11 -32.60
C ARG A 40 -5.79 1.08 -33.72
N MET A 41 -5.77 -0.22 -33.41
CA MET A 41 -5.98 -1.28 -34.41
C MET A 41 -7.40 -1.25 -34.98
N LEU A 42 -8.41 -1.05 -34.12
CA LEU A 42 -9.81 -0.87 -34.54
C LEU A 42 -9.99 0.39 -35.40
N ALA A 43 -9.39 1.52 -35.01
CA ALA A 43 -9.44 2.76 -35.79
C ALA A 43 -8.71 2.63 -37.15
N ALA A 44 -7.60 1.88 -37.19
CA ALA A 44 -6.89 1.59 -38.44
C ALA A 44 -7.68 0.66 -39.36
N GLY A 45 -8.41 -0.32 -38.80
CA GLY A 45 -9.27 -1.24 -39.56
C GLY A 45 -10.50 -0.58 -40.20
N ILE A 46 -10.97 0.55 -39.63
CA ILE A 46 -12.08 1.34 -40.19
C ILE A 46 -11.58 2.30 -41.30
N GLY A 47 -10.25 2.52 -41.41
CA GLY A 47 -9.65 3.58 -42.23
C GLY A 47 -9.15 3.21 -43.64
N GLY A 48 -9.23 1.96 -44.10
CA GLY A 48 -8.90 1.63 -45.49
C GLY A 48 -8.23 0.27 -45.71
N SER A 49 -8.61 -0.35 -46.83
CA SER A 49 -8.19 -1.67 -47.30
C SER A 49 -6.72 -1.72 -47.75
N ASN A 50 -5.79 -1.67 -46.80
CA ASN A 50 -4.40 -2.10 -47.03
C ASN A 50 -3.98 -3.05 -45.91
N VAL A 51 -4.00 -4.35 -46.21
CA VAL A 51 -3.51 -5.40 -45.32
C VAL A 51 -1.99 -5.27 -45.22
N SER A 52 -1.49 -4.61 -44.19
CA SER A 52 -0.08 -4.65 -43.83
C SER A 52 0.18 -5.85 -42.92
N ILE A 53 0.70 -6.94 -43.50
CA ILE A 53 1.30 -8.05 -42.73
C ILE A 53 2.69 -7.56 -42.27
N GLY A 54 2.70 -6.69 -41.26
CA GLY A 54 3.91 -6.31 -40.55
C GLY A 54 3.86 -6.89 -39.15
N VAL A 55 4.73 -7.87 -38.85
CA VAL A 55 5.03 -8.21 -37.45
C VAL A 55 5.61 -6.93 -36.82
N PRO A 56 4.96 -6.31 -35.83
CA PRO A 56 5.37 -5.00 -35.35
C PRO A 56 6.71 -5.12 -34.61
N VAL A 57 7.78 -4.64 -35.26
CA VAL A 57 9.10 -4.41 -34.62
C VAL A 57 8.98 -3.46 -33.41
N SER A 58 7.85 -2.74 -33.29
CA SER A 58 7.49 -1.89 -32.14
C SER A 58 6.98 -2.64 -30.90
N ALA A 59 6.68 -3.94 -30.96
CA ALA A 59 6.14 -4.69 -29.82
C ALA A 59 7.15 -4.86 -28.66
N LEU A 60 8.45 -4.82 -28.97
CA LEU A 60 9.50 -4.77 -27.93
C LEU A 60 9.57 -3.36 -27.32
N GLY A 61 9.53 -2.30 -28.14
CA GLY A 61 9.59 -0.92 -27.68
C GLY A 61 8.43 -0.51 -26.76
N SER A 62 7.22 -1.02 -27.01
CA SER A 62 6.04 -0.74 -26.17
C SER A 62 6.20 -1.33 -24.77
N LYS A 63 6.62 -2.61 -24.66
CA LYS A 63 6.83 -3.29 -23.38
C LYS A 63 7.85 -2.60 -22.48
N TRP A 64 8.94 -2.08 -23.07
CA TRP A 64 9.94 -1.30 -22.33
C TRP A 64 9.37 0.04 -21.85
N SER A 65 8.58 0.73 -22.67
CA SER A 65 7.91 1.98 -22.27
C SER A 65 6.87 1.76 -21.16
N GLU A 66 6.07 0.69 -21.27
CA GLU A 66 5.08 0.27 -20.28
C GLU A 66 5.73 -0.04 -18.92
N SER A 67 6.79 -0.84 -18.94
CA SER A 67 7.55 -1.20 -17.74
C SER A 67 8.16 0.04 -17.07
N ARG A 68 8.72 0.96 -17.86
CA ARG A 68 9.28 2.22 -17.33
C ARG A 68 8.23 3.13 -16.73
N GLN A 69 7.05 3.21 -17.35
CA GLN A 69 5.94 4.00 -16.84
C GLN A 69 5.40 3.42 -15.53
N GLY A 70 5.21 2.10 -15.46
CA GLY A 70 4.79 1.41 -14.24
C GLY A 70 5.79 1.57 -13.09
N LEU A 71 7.09 1.43 -13.37
CA LEU A 71 8.17 1.71 -12.39
C LEU A 71 8.16 3.17 -11.93
N PHE A 72 7.98 4.11 -12.85
CA PHE A 72 7.94 5.53 -12.53
C PHE A 72 6.77 5.88 -11.60
N LEU A 73 5.57 5.39 -11.90
CA LEU A 73 4.38 5.62 -11.07
C LEU A 73 4.52 4.94 -9.70
N ALA A 74 5.03 3.70 -9.64
CA ALA A 74 5.29 3.02 -8.38
C ALA A 74 6.35 3.74 -7.53
N THR A 75 7.38 4.30 -8.16
CA THR A 75 8.41 5.11 -7.49
C THR A 75 7.81 6.41 -6.95
N LEU A 76 6.96 7.10 -7.72
CA LEU A 76 6.26 8.29 -7.25
C LEU A 76 5.36 8.00 -6.04
N TYR A 77 4.66 6.87 -6.05
CA TYR A 77 3.91 6.40 -4.88
C TYR A 77 4.83 6.20 -3.66
N ALA A 78 5.95 5.50 -3.83
CA ALA A 78 6.91 5.28 -2.74
C ALA A 78 7.51 6.58 -2.21
N LEU A 79 7.83 7.54 -3.10
CA LEU A 79 8.35 8.86 -2.73
C LEU A 79 7.31 9.71 -2.01
N GLY A 80 6.04 9.65 -2.43
CA GLY A 80 4.94 10.32 -1.73
C GLY A 80 4.84 9.83 -0.29
N HIS A 81 4.84 8.52 -0.11
CA HIS A 81 4.83 7.90 1.22
C HIS A 81 6.06 8.27 2.05
N ALA A 82 7.25 8.08 1.49
CA ALA A 82 8.52 8.42 2.13
C ALA A 82 8.59 9.89 2.57
N SER A 83 8.06 10.82 1.77
CA SER A 83 8.08 12.24 2.11
C SER A 83 7.26 12.56 3.36
N VAL A 84 6.05 12.01 3.48
CA VAL A 84 5.20 12.22 4.65
C VAL A 84 5.80 11.54 5.87
N VAL A 85 6.29 10.30 5.74
CA VAL A 85 6.95 9.58 6.83
C VAL A 85 8.17 10.33 7.34
N THR A 86 9.00 10.86 6.43
CA THR A 86 10.17 11.66 6.78
C THR A 86 9.75 12.94 7.51
N LEU A 87 8.75 13.65 6.99
CA LEU A 87 8.27 14.90 7.58
C LEU A 87 7.70 14.68 8.98
N LEU A 88 6.76 13.75 9.14
CA LEU A 88 6.12 13.47 10.42
C LEU A 88 7.10 12.84 11.42
N GLY A 89 7.99 11.97 10.96
CA GLY A 89 9.01 11.34 11.80
C GLY A 89 10.04 12.35 12.32
N LEU A 90 10.54 13.25 11.46
CA LEU A 90 11.42 14.33 11.90
C LEU A 90 10.70 15.27 12.85
N LEU A 91 9.44 15.61 12.57
CA LEU A 91 8.63 16.43 13.46
C LEU A 91 8.50 15.79 14.85
N ALA A 92 8.21 14.48 14.92
CA ALA A 92 8.10 13.76 16.18
C ALA A 92 9.43 13.72 16.97
N ILE A 93 10.55 13.47 16.28
CA ILE A 93 11.88 13.42 16.89
C ILE A 93 12.31 14.79 17.43
N TRP A 94 12.16 15.84 16.62
CA TRP A 94 12.68 17.18 16.94
C TRP A 94 11.77 18.00 17.84
N LEU A 95 10.45 17.79 17.77
CA LEU A 95 9.52 18.37 18.75
C LEU A 95 9.48 17.58 20.06
N GLY A 96 10.25 16.49 20.16
CA GLY A 96 10.39 15.68 21.37
C GLY A 96 9.03 15.21 21.87
N ALA A 97 8.19 14.71 20.96
CA ALA A 97 6.73 14.57 21.12
C ALA A 97 6.32 14.23 22.56
N ILE A 98 6.01 15.27 23.35
CA ILE A 98 5.29 15.14 24.61
C ILE A 98 3.85 14.92 24.20
N LEU A 99 3.54 13.71 23.72
CA LEU A 99 2.16 13.34 23.53
C LEU A 99 1.49 13.35 24.90
N PRO A 100 0.37 14.08 25.07
CA PRO A 100 -0.41 13.95 26.29
C PRO A 100 -0.71 12.48 26.55
N THR A 101 -0.70 12.08 27.82
CA THR A 101 -0.88 10.67 28.23
C THR A 101 -2.20 10.04 27.77
N TRP A 102 -3.17 10.85 27.33
CA TRP A 102 -4.42 10.37 26.75
C TRP A 102 -4.32 9.99 25.26
N VAL A 103 -3.28 10.44 24.55
CA VAL A 103 -3.11 10.19 23.11
C VAL A 103 -2.80 8.72 22.86
N ASP A 104 -1.89 8.12 23.62
CA ASP A 104 -1.51 6.71 23.46
C ASP A 104 -2.72 5.76 23.54
N PRO A 105 -3.56 5.78 24.61
CA PRO A 105 -4.73 4.91 24.68
C PRO A 105 -5.82 5.27 23.65
N LEU A 106 -5.89 6.51 23.17
CA LEU A 106 -6.79 6.87 22.07
C LEU A 106 -6.32 6.28 20.75
N MET A 107 -5.03 6.45 20.43
CA MET A 107 -4.43 5.92 19.20
C MET A 107 -4.49 4.40 19.17
N GLU A 108 -4.23 3.74 20.30
CA GLU A 108 -4.41 2.29 20.45
C GLU A 108 -5.84 1.87 20.07
N ARG A 109 -6.87 2.50 20.64
CA ARG A 109 -8.27 2.19 20.31
C ARG A 109 -8.63 2.49 18.86
N VAL A 110 -8.16 3.60 18.30
CA VAL A 110 -8.40 3.97 16.90
C VAL A 110 -7.78 2.93 15.96
N VAL A 111 -6.55 2.50 16.23
CA VAL A 111 -5.89 1.40 15.50
C VAL A 111 -6.67 0.10 15.69
N GLY A 112 -7.11 -0.20 16.91
CA GLY A 112 -7.93 -1.38 17.22
C GLY A 112 -9.21 -1.45 16.39
N VAL A 113 -10.00 -0.36 16.37
CA VAL A 113 -11.23 -0.27 15.55
C VAL A 113 -10.93 -0.47 14.08
N THR A 114 -9.90 0.19 13.54
CA THR A 114 -9.58 0.08 12.11
C THR A 114 -9.14 -1.33 11.73
N LEU A 115 -8.33 -2.00 12.56
CA LEU A 115 -7.92 -3.39 12.36
C LEU A 115 -9.10 -4.38 12.45
N VAL A 116 -10.03 -4.18 13.38
CA VAL A 116 -11.24 -5.02 13.47
C VAL A 116 -12.10 -4.87 12.22
N VAL A 117 -12.35 -3.63 11.79
CA VAL A 117 -13.15 -3.35 10.58
C VAL A 117 -12.50 -3.94 9.33
N LEU A 118 -11.19 -3.74 9.15
CA LEU A 118 -10.44 -4.28 8.01
C LEU A 118 -10.41 -5.82 8.04
N GLY A 119 -10.18 -6.43 9.20
CA GLY A 119 -10.19 -7.88 9.38
C GLY A 119 -11.55 -8.48 9.01
N ALA A 120 -12.64 -7.91 9.54
CA ALA A 120 -14.01 -8.33 9.21
C ALA A 120 -14.31 -8.16 7.71
N TRP A 121 -13.84 -7.05 7.10
CA TRP A 121 -13.99 -6.81 5.67
C TRP A 121 -13.26 -7.84 4.81
N ILE A 122 -12.06 -8.26 5.20
CA ILE A 122 -11.31 -9.31 4.49
C ILE A 122 -12.10 -10.61 4.49
N PHE A 123 -12.65 -11.03 5.63
CA PHE A 123 -13.49 -12.23 5.72
C PHE A 123 -14.78 -12.10 4.90
N TYR A 124 -15.45 -10.95 4.96
CA TYR A 124 -16.61 -10.67 4.13
C TYR A 124 -16.27 -10.77 2.63
N SER A 125 -15.13 -10.21 2.23
CA SER A 125 -14.65 -10.24 0.84
C SER A 125 -14.32 -11.67 0.39
N LEU A 126 -13.63 -12.46 1.22
CA LEU A 126 -13.36 -13.86 0.95
C LEU A 126 -14.65 -14.68 0.81
N TRP A 127 -15.63 -14.46 1.68
CA TRP A 127 -16.93 -15.13 1.61
C TRP A 127 -17.74 -14.71 0.38
N ARG A 128 -17.76 -13.42 0.05
CA ARG A 128 -18.58 -12.86 -1.03
C ARG A 128 -18.04 -13.14 -2.43
N TYR A 129 -16.71 -13.08 -2.59
CA TYR A 129 -16.03 -13.19 -3.89
C TYR A 129 -15.36 -14.55 -4.09
N GLY A 130 -15.12 -15.33 -3.02
CA GLY A 130 -14.64 -16.70 -3.10
C GLY A 130 -13.44 -16.86 -4.03
N ARG A 131 -13.66 -17.53 -5.18
CA ARG A 131 -12.61 -17.84 -6.18
C ARG A 131 -12.17 -16.64 -7.02
N SER A 132 -12.90 -15.53 -7.04
CA SER A 132 -12.51 -14.29 -7.73
C SER A 132 -11.95 -13.24 -6.77
N PHE A 133 -11.51 -13.64 -5.58
CA PHE A 133 -10.92 -12.74 -4.61
C PHE A 133 -9.61 -12.15 -5.15
N GLN A 134 -9.58 -10.82 -5.28
CA GLN A 134 -8.38 -10.05 -5.56
C GLN A 134 -8.03 -9.28 -4.29
N LEU A 135 -6.75 -9.34 -3.91
CA LEU A 135 -6.27 -8.59 -2.77
C LEU A 135 -6.15 -7.12 -3.14
N LYS A 136 -6.92 -6.30 -2.43
CA LYS A 136 -6.93 -4.84 -2.55
C LYS A 136 -6.11 -4.25 -1.40
N SER A 137 -5.40 -3.15 -1.65
CA SER A 137 -4.79 -2.35 -0.60
C SER A 137 -5.84 -1.96 0.45
N ARG A 138 -5.49 -1.99 1.75
CA ARG A 138 -6.39 -1.60 2.85
C ARG A 138 -6.93 -0.19 2.66
N TRP A 139 -6.10 0.73 2.17
CA TRP A 139 -6.51 2.10 1.84
C TRP A 139 -7.47 2.18 0.66
N MET A 140 -7.30 1.33 -0.35
CA MET A 140 -8.26 1.23 -1.44
C MET A 140 -9.61 0.70 -0.95
N VAL A 141 -9.63 -0.22 0.02
CA VAL A 141 -10.87 -0.65 0.68
C VAL A 141 -11.54 0.51 1.40
N VAL A 142 -10.79 1.26 2.21
CA VAL A 142 -11.31 2.43 2.93
C VAL A 142 -11.84 3.48 1.96
N PHE A 143 -11.10 3.83 0.91
CA PHE A 143 -11.56 4.77 -0.11
C PHE A 143 -12.79 4.26 -0.87
N ALA A 144 -12.85 2.97 -1.19
CA ALA A 144 -14.03 2.40 -1.84
C ALA A 144 -15.26 2.47 -0.92
N LEU A 145 -15.09 2.25 0.38
CA LEU A 145 -16.17 2.38 1.37
C LEU A 145 -16.62 3.83 1.53
N LEU A 146 -15.67 4.76 1.67
CA LEU A 146 -15.95 6.20 1.76
C LEU A 146 -16.63 6.71 0.48
N GLY A 147 -16.14 6.31 -0.69
CA GLY A 147 -16.70 6.67 -1.99
C GLY A 147 -18.12 6.14 -2.16
N ARG A 148 -18.39 4.89 -1.78
CA ARG A 148 -19.75 4.31 -1.79
C ARG A 148 -20.68 5.02 -0.82
N GLY A 149 -20.20 5.32 0.39
CA GLY A 149 -20.93 6.10 1.40
C GLY A 149 -21.31 7.48 0.89
N TRP A 150 -20.35 8.18 0.28
CA TRP A 150 -20.56 9.49 -0.32
C TRP A 150 -21.51 9.44 -1.52
N ALA A 151 -21.39 8.43 -2.38
CA ALA A 151 -22.28 8.25 -3.53
C ALA A 151 -23.73 7.94 -3.09
N MET A 152 -23.91 7.12 -2.06
CA MET A 152 -25.24 6.86 -1.45
C MET A 152 -25.83 8.10 -0.79
N LEU A 153 -25.00 8.90 -0.12
CA LEU A 153 -25.43 10.16 0.47
C LEU A 153 -25.83 11.18 -0.61
N LYS A 154 -24.99 11.30 -1.65
CA LYS A 154 -25.24 12.15 -2.81
C LYS A 154 -26.49 11.74 -3.57
N SER A 155 -26.76 10.44 -3.76
CA SER A 155 -27.97 9.98 -4.45
C SER A 155 -29.24 10.22 -3.61
N LYS A 156 -29.16 10.07 -2.28
CA LYS A 156 -30.25 10.44 -1.38
C LYS A 156 -30.56 11.94 -1.35
N ILE A 157 -29.55 12.79 -1.53
CA ILE A 157 -29.71 14.25 -1.51
C ILE A 157 -30.11 14.79 -2.90
N ALA A 158 -29.54 14.24 -3.98
CA ALA A 158 -29.69 14.76 -5.34
C ALA A 158 -30.83 14.11 -6.15
N GLY A 159 -31.44 13.01 -5.68
CA GLY A 159 -32.62 12.41 -6.30
C GLY A 159 -32.43 11.86 -7.73
N GLN A 160 -31.19 11.72 -8.22
CA GLN A 160 -30.95 11.22 -9.58
C GLN A 160 -30.85 9.69 -9.63
N PRO A 161 -31.52 9.00 -10.58
CA PRO A 161 -31.39 7.57 -10.79
C PRO A 161 -29.96 7.19 -11.23
N HIS A 162 -29.46 6.09 -10.67
CA HIS A 162 -28.16 5.53 -11.03
C HIS A 162 -28.17 5.04 -12.48
N VAL A 163 -27.55 5.78 -13.40
CA VAL A 163 -27.04 5.19 -14.65
C VAL A 163 -25.82 4.38 -14.25
N HIS A 164 -25.91 3.06 -14.37
CA HIS A 164 -24.76 2.17 -14.22
C HIS A 164 -23.80 2.40 -15.38
N ASP A 165 -22.94 3.40 -15.25
CA ASP A 165 -21.72 3.42 -16.05
C ASP A 165 -20.76 2.43 -15.42
N HIS A 166 -20.57 1.28 -16.07
CA HIS A 166 -19.59 0.28 -15.68
C HIS A 166 -18.14 0.78 -15.85
N SER A 167 -17.92 2.03 -16.29
CA SER A 167 -16.66 2.74 -16.15
C SER A 167 -16.45 3.27 -14.72
N GLN A 168 -16.61 2.44 -13.69
CA GLN A 168 -16.02 2.78 -12.39
C GLN A 168 -14.51 2.80 -12.56
N GLU A 169 -14.00 3.98 -12.93
CA GLU A 169 -12.68 4.52 -12.67
C GLU A 169 -11.69 3.43 -12.29
N ILE A 170 -11.19 2.70 -13.31
CA ILE A 170 -9.80 2.28 -13.26
C ILE A 170 -9.07 3.60 -13.11
N ALA A 171 -8.78 3.98 -11.86
CA ALA A 171 -8.20 5.26 -11.53
C ALA A 171 -6.99 5.41 -12.44
N GLN A 172 -7.07 6.34 -13.40
CA GLN A 172 -5.96 6.65 -14.25
C GLN A 172 -4.88 7.15 -13.30
N TYR A 173 -3.92 6.28 -12.96
CA TYR A 173 -2.83 6.62 -12.06
C TYR A 173 -1.89 7.56 -12.81
N GLY A 174 -2.27 8.82 -12.88
CA GLY A 174 -1.38 9.88 -13.29
C GLY A 174 -0.27 10.05 -12.25
N PRO A 175 0.88 10.65 -12.61
CA PRO A 175 1.98 10.93 -11.69
C PRO A 175 1.55 11.61 -10.38
N LYS A 176 0.61 12.57 -10.48
CA LYS A 176 0.06 13.29 -9.32
C LYS A 176 -0.80 12.39 -8.43
N ALA A 177 -1.58 11.50 -9.02
CA ALA A 177 -2.42 10.57 -8.28
C ALA A 177 -1.55 9.54 -7.52
N ALA A 178 -0.55 8.96 -8.19
CA ALA A 178 0.38 8.02 -7.55
C ALA A 178 1.12 8.66 -6.35
N LEU A 179 1.69 9.87 -6.55
CA LEU A 179 2.32 10.63 -5.47
C LEU A 179 1.34 10.96 -4.34
N GLY A 180 0.12 11.42 -4.67
CA GLY A 180 -0.93 11.78 -3.72
C GLY A 180 -1.39 10.61 -2.86
N ILE A 181 -1.62 9.45 -3.49
CA ILE A 181 -2.00 8.22 -2.80
C ILE A 181 -0.86 7.78 -1.89
N GLY A 182 0.39 7.88 -2.35
CA GLY A 182 1.57 7.63 -1.51
C GLY A 182 1.61 8.54 -0.28
N MET A 183 1.41 9.84 -0.46
CA MET A 183 1.37 10.81 0.65
C MET A 183 0.27 10.46 1.65
N ILE A 184 -0.96 10.22 1.19
CA ILE A 184 -2.09 9.86 2.09
C ILE A 184 -1.80 8.56 2.82
N HIS A 185 -1.23 7.58 2.13
CA HIS A 185 -0.81 6.32 2.75
C HIS A 185 0.20 6.54 3.87
N GLY A 186 1.15 7.48 3.68
CA GLY A 186 2.12 7.89 4.71
C GLY A 186 1.54 8.67 5.89
N ILE A 187 0.26 9.05 5.89
CA ILE A 187 -0.40 9.70 7.04
C ILE A 187 -0.98 8.66 8.02
N GLY A 188 -1.06 7.39 7.61
CA GLY A 188 -1.78 6.34 8.32
C GLY A 188 -1.34 6.08 9.76
N ALA A 189 -2.21 5.39 10.51
CA ALA A 189 -1.96 5.05 11.91
C ALA A 189 -0.73 4.16 12.12
N GLU A 190 -0.31 3.41 11.10
CA GLU A 190 0.95 2.65 11.08
C GLU A 190 2.17 3.59 11.06
N THR A 191 2.11 4.73 10.36
CA THR A 191 3.19 5.73 10.37
C THR A 191 3.26 6.47 11.71
N GLY A 192 2.12 6.73 12.36
CA GLY A 192 2.09 7.32 13.70
C GLY A 192 2.75 6.43 14.75
N SER A 193 2.42 5.14 14.79
CA SER A 193 3.01 4.19 15.74
C SER A 193 4.48 3.87 15.43
N GLN A 194 4.87 3.79 14.16
CA GLN A 194 6.27 3.60 13.76
C GLN A 194 7.13 4.84 14.01
N ALA A 195 6.60 6.05 13.77
CA ALA A 195 7.30 7.29 14.11
C ALA A 195 7.52 7.38 15.61
N LEU A 196 6.56 6.95 16.45
CA LEU A 196 6.71 6.89 17.90
C LEU A 196 7.71 5.82 18.35
N LEU A 197 7.74 4.64 17.73
CA LEU A 197 8.75 3.61 18.00
C LEU A 197 10.16 4.08 17.61
N LEU A 198 10.31 4.71 16.44
CA LEU A 198 11.58 5.28 15.98
C LEU A 198 12.00 6.48 16.85
N ALA A 199 11.05 7.31 17.28
CA ALA A 199 11.30 8.41 18.21
C ALA A 199 11.66 7.92 19.62
N GLY A 200 11.06 6.83 20.10
CA GLY A 200 11.43 6.17 21.35
C GLY A 200 12.83 5.56 21.29
N ALA A 201 13.16 4.87 20.20
CA ALA A 201 14.51 4.36 19.94
C ALA A 201 15.53 5.50 19.74
N ALA A 202 15.11 6.65 19.20
CA ALA A 202 15.91 7.86 19.11
C ALA A 202 16.08 8.56 20.47
N GLY A 203 15.05 8.56 21.31
CA GLY A 203 15.03 9.13 22.65
C GLY A 203 15.94 8.38 23.63
N ALA A 204 16.19 7.09 23.38
CA ALA A 204 17.26 6.33 24.03
C ALA A 204 18.67 6.78 23.62
N THR A 205 18.80 7.62 22.59
CA THR A 205 20.08 8.12 22.07
C THR A 205 20.08 9.66 21.89
N SER A 206 19.99 10.17 20.66
CA SER A 206 19.91 11.61 20.34
C SER A 206 19.00 11.88 19.14
N ALA A 207 18.45 13.09 19.04
CA ALA A 207 17.62 13.50 17.90
C ALA A 207 18.33 13.33 16.54
N VAL A 208 19.65 13.54 16.50
CA VAL A 208 20.47 13.35 15.30
C VAL A 208 20.54 11.86 14.92
N SER A 209 20.82 10.98 15.90
CA SER A 209 20.84 9.53 15.69
C SER A 209 19.48 8.99 15.22
N GLY A 210 18.40 9.51 15.80
CA GLY A 210 17.03 9.22 15.37
C GLY A 210 16.75 9.62 13.93
N SER A 211 17.17 10.85 13.57
CA SER A 211 17.01 11.37 12.20
C SER A 211 17.78 10.52 11.19
N LEU A 212 19.02 10.10 11.50
CA LEU A 212 19.81 9.21 10.64
C LEU A 212 19.18 7.81 10.50
N MET A 213 18.61 7.28 11.57
CA MET A 213 17.88 6.01 11.53
C MET A 213 16.61 6.12 10.68
N LEU A 214 15.86 7.22 10.79
CA LEU A 214 14.69 7.51 9.96
C LEU A 214 15.05 7.62 8.48
N LEU A 215 16.14 8.32 8.14
CA LEU A 215 16.60 8.40 6.75
C LEU A 215 17.02 7.03 6.21
N ALA A 216 17.71 6.22 7.01
CA ALA A 216 18.06 4.85 6.64
C ALA A 216 16.80 3.98 6.41
N PHE A 217 15.78 4.13 7.26
CA PHE A 217 14.47 3.51 7.08
C PHE A 217 13.81 3.91 5.76
N VAL A 218 13.80 5.20 5.44
CA VAL A 218 13.22 5.71 4.19
C VAL A 218 13.95 5.14 2.96
N VAL A 219 15.27 5.03 3.02
CA VAL A 219 16.06 4.41 1.93
C VAL A 219 15.69 2.93 1.77
N GLY A 220 15.59 2.18 2.87
CA GLY A 220 15.14 0.78 2.84
C GLY A 220 13.74 0.63 2.24
N LEU A 221 12.82 1.51 2.63
CA LEU A 221 11.45 1.54 2.12
C LEU A 221 11.40 1.79 0.61
N VAL A 222 12.10 2.81 0.12
CA VAL A 222 12.10 3.16 -1.31
C VAL A 222 12.72 2.04 -2.14
N ILE A 223 13.82 1.42 -1.65
CA ILE A 223 14.46 0.29 -2.34
C ILE A 223 13.51 -0.91 -2.40
N SER A 224 12.90 -1.28 -1.27
CA SER A 224 11.97 -2.40 -1.20
C SER A 224 10.77 -2.22 -2.13
N ASN A 225 10.15 -1.03 -2.13
CA ASN A 225 9.05 -0.71 -3.04
C ASN A 225 9.47 -0.76 -4.52
N SER A 226 10.67 -0.28 -4.83
CA SER A 226 11.20 -0.35 -6.20
C SER A 226 11.44 -1.79 -6.65
N LEU A 227 11.97 -2.64 -5.76
CA LEU A 227 12.15 -4.07 -6.02
C LEU A 227 10.80 -4.77 -6.26
N ILE A 228 9.79 -4.49 -5.44
CA ILE A 228 8.44 -5.03 -5.62
C ILE A 228 7.85 -4.59 -6.96
N ALA A 229 8.06 -3.34 -7.38
CA ALA A 229 7.61 -2.86 -8.68
C ALA A 229 8.28 -3.63 -9.83
N VAL A 230 9.59 -3.88 -9.74
CA VAL A 230 10.32 -4.73 -10.70
C VAL A 230 9.78 -6.15 -10.71
N PHE A 231 9.59 -6.77 -9.54
CA PHE A 231 9.03 -8.12 -9.43
C PHE A 231 7.60 -8.22 -9.94
N SER A 232 6.78 -7.18 -9.75
CA SER A 232 5.41 -7.13 -10.25
C SER A 232 5.37 -7.09 -11.79
N LEU A 233 6.33 -6.43 -12.42
CA LEU A 233 6.45 -6.34 -13.88
C LEU A 233 7.06 -7.60 -14.51
N VAL A 234 8.01 -8.25 -13.84
CA VAL A 234 8.69 -9.47 -14.32
C VAL A 234 7.91 -10.75 -13.94
N GLY A 235 7.07 -10.67 -12.90
CA GLY A 235 6.38 -11.78 -12.23
C GLY A 235 5.22 -12.40 -13.00
N PHE A 236 5.52 -13.02 -14.14
CA PHE A 236 4.73 -14.10 -14.72
C PHE A 236 4.75 -15.30 -13.75
N VAL A 237 3.74 -15.39 -12.88
CA VAL A 237 3.43 -16.60 -12.11
C VAL A 237 2.00 -17.00 -12.42
N SER A 238 1.81 -18.28 -12.73
CA SER A 238 0.54 -18.92 -13.08
C SER A 238 -0.62 -18.47 -12.18
N SER A 239 -1.75 -18.12 -12.82
CA SER A 239 -2.99 -17.64 -12.20
C SER A 239 -3.50 -18.54 -11.06
N SER A 240 -3.24 -19.86 -11.12
CA SER A 240 -3.71 -20.82 -10.12
C SER A 240 -2.91 -20.84 -8.81
N THR A 241 -1.59 -20.63 -8.87
CA THR A 241 -0.73 -20.60 -7.66
C THR A 241 -0.88 -19.28 -6.91
N LYS A 242 -1.06 -18.16 -7.64
CA LYS A 242 -1.37 -16.84 -7.05
C LYS A 242 -2.65 -16.89 -6.20
N ARG A 243 -3.67 -17.63 -6.65
CA ARG A 243 -4.96 -17.76 -5.96
C ARG A 243 -4.85 -18.33 -4.54
N ASN A 244 -4.23 -19.51 -4.39
CA ASN A 244 -4.17 -20.17 -3.09
C ASN A 244 -3.29 -19.37 -2.13
N VAL A 245 -2.19 -18.79 -2.62
CA VAL A 245 -1.33 -17.90 -1.86
C VAL A 245 -2.11 -16.68 -1.36
N TYR A 246 -2.91 -16.05 -2.23
CA TYR A 246 -3.73 -14.88 -1.89
C TYR A 246 -4.80 -15.19 -0.84
N VAL A 247 -5.48 -16.33 -0.95
CA VAL A 247 -6.49 -16.73 0.04
C VAL A 247 -5.82 -17.06 1.38
N VAL A 248 -4.70 -17.81 1.39
CA VAL A 248 -3.99 -18.16 2.63
C VAL A 248 -3.47 -16.91 3.31
N ILE A 249 -2.80 -16.02 2.59
CA ILE A 249 -2.29 -14.76 3.15
C ILE A 249 -3.45 -13.87 3.62
N GLY A 250 -4.53 -13.77 2.84
CA GLY A 250 -5.72 -13.01 3.21
C GLY A 250 -6.35 -13.52 4.52
N VAL A 251 -6.49 -14.83 4.69
CA VAL A 251 -6.98 -15.44 5.93
C VAL A 251 -6.03 -15.15 7.10
N LEU A 252 -4.73 -15.36 6.93
CA LEU A 252 -3.74 -15.09 7.98
C LEU A 252 -3.75 -13.61 8.39
N ALA A 253 -3.76 -12.70 7.42
CA ALA A 253 -3.84 -11.26 7.65
C ALA A 253 -5.16 -10.86 8.32
N GLY A 254 -6.28 -11.45 7.91
CA GLY A 254 -7.59 -11.23 8.53
C GLY A 254 -7.63 -11.67 9.99
N ILE A 255 -7.13 -12.87 10.30
CA ILE A 255 -7.03 -13.38 11.68
C ILE A 255 -6.13 -12.46 12.50
N PHE A 256 -4.92 -12.17 12.01
CA PHE A 256 -3.98 -11.29 12.70
C PHE A 256 -4.60 -9.92 12.99
N SER A 257 -5.25 -9.31 12.00
CA SER A 257 -5.93 -8.02 12.13
C SER A 257 -7.04 -8.06 13.16
N LEU A 258 -7.87 -9.11 13.21
CA LEU A 258 -8.92 -9.26 14.21
C LEU A 258 -8.35 -9.44 15.62
N VAL A 259 -7.33 -10.30 15.79
CA VAL A 259 -6.72 -10.57 17.09
C VAL A 259 -6.05 -9.32 17.66
N VAL A 260 -5.14 -8.70 16.90
CA VAL A 260 -4.45 -7.47 17.34
C VAL A 260 -5.45 -6.33 17.52
N GLY A 261 -6.42 -6.21 16.61
CA GLY A 261 -7.45 -5.19 16.68
C GLY A 261 -8.31 -5.27 17.94
N LEU A 262 -8.72 -6.49 18.34
CA LEU A 262 -9.49 -6.72 19.56
C LEU A 262 -8.66 -6.46 20.83
N LEU A 263 -7.39 -6.85 20.85
CA LEU A 263 -6.49 -6.55 21.97
C LEU A 263 -6.35 -5.03 22.17
N PHE A 264 -6.12 -4.28 21.09
CA PHE A 264 -6.02 -2.82 21.13
C PHE A 264 -7.35 -2.14 21.50
N LEU A 265 -8.47 -2.67 21.01
CA LEU A 265 -9.80 -2.13 21.33
C LEU A 265 -10.14 -2.31 22.82
N THR A 266 -9.67 -3.39 23.43
CA THR A 266 -9.89 -3.72 24.84
C THR A 266 -8.82 -3.16 25.78
N GLY A 267 -7.80 -2.47 25.24
CA GLY A 267 -6.68 -1.91 26.03
C GLY A 267 -5.71 -2.97 26.56
N GLN A 268 -5.68 -4.14 25.91
CA GLN A 268 -4.78 -5.26 26.21
C GLN A 268 -3.56 -5.27 25.28
N GLY A 269 -3.21 -4.15 24.64
CA GLY A 269 -2.05 -4.07 23.75
C GLY A 269 -0.72 -4.46 24.42
N ALA A 270 -0.63 -4.27 25.74
CA ALA A 270 0.54 -4.67 26.55
C ALA A 270 0.73 -6.19 26.70
N GLU A 271 -0.30 -6.99 26.41
CA GLU A 271 -0.24 -8.46 26.45
C GLU A 271 0.34 -9.05 25.14
N LEU A 272 0.60 -8.21 24.13
CA LEU A 272 1.26 -8.67 22.91
C LEU A 272 2.68 -9.15 23.24
N PRO A 273 3.15 -10.24 22.61
CA PRO A 273 4.52 -10.71 22.80
C PRO A 273 5.50 -9.59 22.53
N ASP A 274 6.42 -9.38 23.46
CA ASP A 274 7.51 -8.44 23.25
C ASP A 274 8.34 -8.91 22.04
N LEU A 275 8.17 -8.19 20.93
CA LEU A 275 8.86 -8.47 19.69
C LEU A 275 10.37 -8.35 19.88
N GLN A 276 10.85 -7.51 20.80
CA GLN A 276 12.26 -7.38 21.13
C GLN A 276 12.79 -8.70 21.73
N ALA A 277 12.10 -9.23 22.75
CA ALA A 277 12.44 -10.52 23.37
C ALA A 277 12.39 -11.70 22.39
N LEU A 278 11.53 -11.62 21.36
CA LEU A 278 11.45 -12.62 20.29
C LEU A 278 12.57 -12.48 19.23
N LEU A 279 13.08 -11.27 19.01
CA LEU A 279 14.09 -10.95 18.00
C LEU A 279 15.53 -11.01 18.54
N ASP A 280 15.72 -10.75 19.84
CA ASP A 280 17.02 -10.79 20.51
C ASP A 280 17.80 -12.11 20.32
N PRO A 281 17.16 -13.30 20.31
CA PRO A 281 17.85 -14.56 20.02
C PRO A 281 18.34 -14.68 18.56
N VAL A 282 17.70 -13.95 17.63
CA VAL A 282 17.94 -14.06 16.19
C VAL A 282 18.92 -12.99 15.71
N PHE A 283 18.82 -11.78 16.25
CA PHE A 283 19.60 -10.61 15.81
C PHE A 283 20.62 -10.13 16.84
N GLY A 284 20.65 -10.73 18.03
CA GLY A 284 21.50 -10.33 19.15
C GLY A 284 20.90 -9.17 19.94
N ALA A 285 21.01 -9.23 21.27
CA ALA A 285 20.50 -8.19 22.16
C ALA A 285 21.18 -6.83 21.85
N ILE A 286 20.38 -5.84 21.45
CA ILE A 286 20.85 -4.47 21.25
C ILE A 286 20.85 -3.80 22.64
N ARG A 287 22.01 -3.78 23.29
CA ARG A 287 22.25 -2.96 24.49
C ARG A 287 22.67 -1.55 24.11
#